data_AF-A0A510TTE9-F1
#
_entry.id   AF-A0A510TTE9-F1
#
_cell.length_a   1.000
_cell.length_b   1.000
_cell.length_c   1.000
_cell.angle_alpha   90.00
_cell.angle_beta   90.00
_cell.angle_gamma   90.00
#
_symmetry.space_group_name_H-M   'P 1'
#
loop_
_entity.id
_entity.type
_entity.pdbx_description
1 polymer ?
#
loop_
_entity_poly.entity_id
_entity_poly.type
_entity_poly.pdbx_seq_one_letter_code
_entity_poly.pdbx_strand_id
1 'polypeptide(L)'
;MYREDMPGCVRWEILMHERFSDVWICKDFGRAATGVDPVELGRAILAAYLAGRDSRGETFRVVVRADDAGQSVITPGHLTDPAWKAGPAVCQALPAYLRDALA
;
A
#
# COMPACT_ATOMS: atom_id res chain seq x y z
N MET A 1 -20.52 -0.81 -25.77
CA MET A 1 -20.06 0.53 -25.33
C MET A 1 -19.28 0.31 -24.04
N TYR A 2 -17.97 0.12 -24.15
CA TYR A 2 -17.11 -0.22 -23.02
C TYR A 2 -16.88 1.04 -22.17
N ARG A 3 -17.14 0.96 -20.87
CA ARG A 3 -16.68 1.94 -19.88
C ARG A 3 -15.18 1.69 -19.69
N GLU A 4 -14.37 2.20 -20.60
CA GLU A 4 -12.93 2.32 -20.39
C GLU A 4 -12.68 3.75 -19.85
N ASP A 5 -11.85 3.88 -18.82
CA ASP A 5 -11.43 5.12 -18.14
C ASP A 5 -12.36 5.78 -17.12
N MET A 6 -13.00 5.00 -16.23
CA MET A 6 -13.31 5.56 -14.90
C MET A 6 -12.31 4.99 -13.89
N PRO A 7 -11.47 5.82 -13.23
CA PRO A 7 -10.54 5.32 -12.23
C PRO A 7 -11.32 4.60 -11.13
N GLY A 8 -10.96 3.33 -10.89
CA GLY A 8 -11.56 2.53 -9.84
C GLY A 8 -11.26 3.14 -8.46
N CYS A 9 -12.18 2.98 -7.51
CA CYS A 9 -11.87 3.32 -6.13
C CYS A 9 -11.02 2.19 -5.54
N VAL A 10 -9.83 2.55 -5.07
CA VAL A 10 -8.93 1.64 -4.35
C VAL A 10 -8.90 2.07 -2.89
N ARG A 11 -9.09 1.11 -1.99
CA ARG A 11 -8.99 1.27 -0.54
C ARG A 11 -7.82 0.48 -0.01
N TRP A 12 -7.19 0.94 1.06
CA TRP A 12 -6.12 0.20 1.71
C TRP A 12 -6.14 0.31 3.23
N GLU A 13 -5.52 -0.67 3.86
CA GLU A 13 -5.31 -0.77 5.30
C GLU A 13 -3.87 -1.18 5.56
N ILE A 14 -3.15 -0.43 6.39
CA ILE A 14 -1.83 -0.78 6.89
C ILE A 14 -2.02 -1.48 8.23
N LEU A 15 -1.58 -2.73 8.32
CA LEU A 15 -1.81 -3.60 9.46
C LEU A 15 -0.47 -3.96 10.11
N MET A 16 -0.45 -4.00 11.44
CA MET A 16 0.66 -4.51 12.25
C MET A 16 0.24 -5.81 12.94
N HIS A 17 1.11 -6.82 12.90
CA HIS A 17 0.88 -8.10 13.56
C HIS A 17 1.22 -8.01 15.04
N GLU A 18 0.21 -8.11 15.90
CA GLU A 18 0.40 -8.23 17.34
C GLU A 18 0.68 -9.70 17.68
N ARG A 19 1.96 -10.00 17.90
CA ARG A 19 2.44 -11.38 18.10
C ARG A 19 1.83 -12.10 19.30
N PHE A 20 1.47 -11.36 20.36
CA PHE A 20 0.96 -11.98 21.60
C PHE A 20 -0.45 -12.56 21.43
N SER A 21 -1.30 -11.87 20.67
CA SER A 21 -2.71 -12.23 20.46
C SER A 21 -2.97 -12.84 19.07
N ASP A 22 -1.95 -12.89 18.21
CA ASP A 22 -2.01 -13.32 16.81
C ASP A 22 -3.04 -12.56 15.96
N VAL A 23 -3.26 -11.29 16.27
CA VAL A 23 -4.20 -10.43 15.53
C VAL A 23 -3.49 -9.38 14.69
N TRP A 24 -4.18 -8.90 13.67
CA TRP A 24 -3.73 -7.78 12.84
C TRP A 24 -4.44 -6.51 13.25
N ILE A 25 -3.68 -5.54 13.76
CA ILE A 25 -4.19 -4.24 14.20
C ILE A 25 -4.04 -3.23 13.07
N CYS A 26 -5.14 -2.57 12.69
CA CYS A 26 -5.10 -1.47 11.74
C CYS A 26 -4.38 -0.27 12.35
N LYS A 27 -3.32 0.18 11.67
CA LYS A 27 -2.51 1.33 12.06
C LYS A 27 -2.80 2.57 11.23
N ASP A 28 -3.24 2.36 10.00
CA ASP A 28 -3.57 3.43 9.06
C ASP A 28 -4.46 2.88 7.94
N PHE A 29 -5.23 3.73 7.30
CA PHE A 29 -6.10 3.35 6.19
C PHE A 29 -6.32 4.54 5.25
N GLY A 30 -6.67 4.25 4.00
CA GLY A 30 -6.95 5.30 3.04
C GLY A 30 -7.69 4.81 1.81
N ARG A 31 -7.96 5.76 0.91
CA ARG A 31 -8.60 5.49 -0.38
C ARG A 31 -8.15 6.49 -1.43
N ALA A 32 -8.13 6.06 -2.68
CA ALA A 32 -7.86 6.90 -3.84
C ALA A 32 -8.67 6.42 -5.04
N ALA A 33 -9.14 7.35 -5.87
CA ALA A 33 -9.63 7.01 -7.21
C ALA A 33 -8.41 6.98 -8.13
N THR A 34 -8.03 5.79 -8.60
CA THR A 34 -6.81 5.61 -9.40
C THR A 34 -6.96 4.45 -10.38
N GLY A 35 -6.31 4.56 -11.54
CA GLY A 35 -6.12 3.46 -12.49
C GLY A 35 -4.80 2.71 -12.29
N VAL A 36 -4.04 3.06 -11.25
CA VAL A 36 -2.79 2.38 -10.91
C VAL A 36 -3.09 0.96 -10.42
N ASP A 37 -2.23 0.02 -10.84
CA ASP A 37 -2.28 -1.36 -10.36
C ASP A 37 -2.31 -1.43 -8.81
N PRO A 38 -3.30 -2.10 -8.20
CA PRO A 38 -3.44 -2.18 -6.75
C PRO A 38 -2.23 -2.79 -6.03
N VAL A 39 -1.48 -3.69 -6.69
CA VAL A 39 -0.29 -4.32 -6.11
C VAL A 39 0.86 -3.32 -6.05
N GLU A 40 1.12 -2.57 -7.13
CA GLU A 40 2.11 -1.50 -7.16
C GLU A 40 1.77 -0.37 -6.18
N LEU A 41 0.49 0.00 -6.07
CA LEU A 41 0.05 0.95 -5.05
C LEU A 41 0.32 0.43 -3.63
N GLY A 42 -0.01 -0.83 -3.36
CA GLY A 42 0.23 -1.45 -2.05
C GLY A 42 1.72 -1.55 -1.69
N ARG A 43 2.58 -1.83 -2.67
CA ARG A 43 4.04 -1.79 -2.49
C ARG A 43 4.53 -0.38 -2.11
N ALA A 44 4.05 0.65 -2.81
CA ALA A 44 4.41 2.03 -2.51
C ALA A 44 3.91 2.49 -1.14
N ILE A 45 2.69 2.13 -0.76
CA ILE A 45 2.17 2.43 0.59
C ILE A 45 3.03 1.76 1.65
N LEU A 46 3.35 0.47 1.49
CA LEU A 46 4.15 -0.25 2.47
C LEU A 46 5.57 0.30 2.57
N ALA A 47 6.22 0.56 1.42
CA ALA A 47 7.56 1.13 1.38
C ALA A 47 7.60 2.51 2.03
N ALA A 48 6.66 3.40 1.70
CA ALA A 48 6.53 4.73 2.28
C ALA A 48 6.30 4.67 3.80
N TYR A 49 5.42 3.76 4.24
CA TYR A 49 5.11 3.62 5.65
C TYR A 49 6.30 3.12 6.47
N LEU A 50 7.11 2.22 5.90
CA LEU A 50 8.31 1.70 6.53
C LEU A 50 9.50 2.66 6.43
N ALA A 51 9.49 3.58 5.46
CA ALA A 51 10.56 4.56 5.29
C ALA A 51 10.74 5.38 6.59
N GLY A 52 11.97 5.39 7.10
CA GLY A 52 12.34 6.12 8.31
C GLY A 52 11.80 5.55 9.62
N ARG A 53 11.18 4.36 9.62
CA ARG A 53 10.72 3.70 10.84
C ARG A 53 11.66 2.60 11.31
N ASP A 54 11.97 2.63 12.59
CA ASP A 54 12.48 1.46 13.29
C ASP A 54 11.28 0.55 13.61
N SER A 55 11.14 -0.53 12.85
CA SER A 55 10.04 -1.48 13.05
C SER A 55 10.20 -2.28 14.34
N ARG A 56 11.34 -2.25 15.07
CA ARG A 56 11.55 -2.99 16.33
C ARG A 56 11.12 -4.46 16.30
N GLY A 57 11.20 -5.10 15.13
CA GLY A 57 10.75 -6.48 14.90
C GLY A 57 9.23 -6.64 14.68
N GLU A 58 8.45 -5.57 14.61
CA GLU A 58 7.05 -5.59 14.21
C GLU A 58 6.92 -6.04 12.74
N THR A 59 5.90 -6.87 12.48
CA THR A 59 5.56 -7.31 11.12
C THR A 59 4.41 -6.47 10.61
N PHE A 60 4.62 -5.80 9.47
CA PHE A 60 3.59 -5.01 8.81
C PHE A 60 3.10 -5.69 7.53
N ARG A 61 1.87 -5.37 7.12
CA ARG A 61 1.36 -5.66 5.77
C ARG A 61 0.41 -4.56 5.33
N VAL A 62 0.25 -4.41 4.02
CA VAL A 62 -0.81 -3.58 3.43
C VAL A 62 -1.83 -4.49 2.77
N VAL A 63 -3.10 -4.27 3.10
CA VAL A 63 -4.22 -4.86 2.38
C VAL A 63 -4.75 -3.80 1.44
N VAL A 64 -4.81 -4.11 0.15
CA VAL A 64 -5.41 -3.24 -0.88
C VAL A 64 -6.66 -3.92 -1.42
N ARG A 65 -7.74 -3.15 -1.59
CA ARG A 65 -9.01 -3.61 -2.15
C ARG A 65 -9.41 -2.67 -3.27
N ALA A 66 -9.49 -3.18 -4.48
CA ALA A 66 -10.09 -2.48 -5.62
C ALA A 66 -11.52 -2.97 -5.81
N ASP A 67 -12.41 -2.08 -6.28
CA ASP A 67 -13.82 -2.41 -6.46
C ASP A 67 -14.06 -3.53 -7.50
N ASP A 68 -13.12 -3.74 -8.42
CA ASP A 68 -13.19 -4.71 -9.52
C ASP A 68 -12.12 -5.82 -9.45
N ALA A 69 -10.95 -5.57 -8.85
CA ALA A 69 -9.81 -6.49 -8.87
C ALA A 69 -9.65 -7.36 -7.60
N GLY A 70 -10.59 -7.31 -6.66
CA GLY A 70 -10.52 -8.10 -5.42
C GLY A 70 -9.54 -7.53 -4.40
N GLN A 71 -8.92 -8.40 -3.59
CA GLN A 71 -8.03 -8.03 -2.49
C GLN A 71 -6.60 -8.50 -2.75
N SER A 72 -5.63 -7.63 -2.54
CA SER A 72 -4.20 -7.93 -2.57
C SER A 72 -3.58 -7.69 -1.19
N VAL A 73 -2.69 -8.58 -0.75
CA VAL A 73 -1.96 -8.46 0.52
C VAL A 73 -0.48 -8.30 0.23
N ILE A 74 0.09 -7.16 0.61
CA ILE A 74 1.49 -6.82 0.40
C ILE A 74 2.25 -6.93 1.71
N THR A 75 3.31 -7.73 1.73
CA THR A 75 4.22 -7.90 2.87
C THR A 75 5.60 -7.35 2.54
N PRO A 76 6.50 -7.16 3.53
CA PRO A 76 7.86 -6.71 3.29
C PRO A 76 8.65 -7.62 2.34
N GLY A 77 8.29 -8.91 2.26
CA GLY A 77 8.88 -9.85 1.30
C GLY A 77 8.66 -9.46 -0.16
N HIS A 78 7.62 -8.67 -0.46
CA HIS A 78 7.37 -8.13 -1.81
C HIS A 78 8.19 -6.86 -2.12
N LEU A 79 8.94 -6.33 -1.15
CA LEU A 79 9.83 -5.16 -1.31
C LEU A 79 11.30 -5.58 -1.43
N THR A 80 11.57 -6.87 -1.62
CA THR A 80 12.93 -7.44 -1.57
C THR A 80 13.81 -7.07 -2.76
N ASP A 81 13.27 -6.40 -3.77
CA ASP A 81 14.05 -5.81 -4.85
C ASP A 81 14.57 -4.42 -4.41
N PRO A 82 15.87 -4.28 -4.11
CA PRO A 82 16.45 -3.00 -3.70
C PRO A 82 16.50 -1.96 -4.84
N ALA A 83 16.29 -2.37 -6.09
CA ALA A 83 16.18 -1.46 -7.23
C ALA A 83 14.73 -0.99 -7.49
N TRP A 84 13.75 -1.59 -6.82
CA TRP A 84 12.36 -1.21 -6.99
C TRP A 84 12.13 0.23 -6.52
N LYS A 85 11.41 1.00 -7.34
CA LYS A 85 10.97 2.36 -7.04
C LYS A 85 9.53 2.52 -7.49
N ALA A 86 8.74 3.21 -6.68
CA ALA A 86 7.39 3.59 -7.06
C ALA A 86 7.43 4.48 -8.31
N GLY A 87 6.66 4.11 -9.33
CA GLY A 87 6.53 4.92 -10.54
C GLY A 87 5.85 6.26 -10.24
N PRO A 88 6.06 7.31 -11.07
CA PRO A 88 5.48 8.63 -10.84
C PRO A 88 3.95 8.64 -10.68
N ALA A 89 3.24 7.84 -11.47
CA ALA A 89 1.78 7.70 -11.37
C ALA A 89 1.35 7.11 -10.02
N VAL A 90 2.12 6.15 -9.48
CA VAL A 90 1.88 5.56 -8.16
C VAL A 90 2.08 6.61 -7.08
N CYS A 91 3.20 7.35 -7.14
CA CYS A 91 3.47 8.44 -6.19
C CYS A 91 2.39 9.51 -6.21
N GLN A 92 1.83 9.87 -7.37
CA GLN A 92 0.74 10.83 -7.46
C GLN A 92 -0.56 10.32 -6.82
N ALA A 93 -0.82 9.00 -6.90
CA ALA A 93 -1.99 8.39 -6.26
C ALA A 93 -1.90 8.28 -4.73
N LEU A 94 -0.69 8.42 -4.15
CA LEU A 94 -0.51 8.38 -2.70
C LEU A 94 -0.99 9.67 -2.01
N PRO A 95 -1.49 9.58 -0.77
CA PRO A 95 -1.59 10.73 0.12
C PRO A 95 -0.24 11.45 0.28
N ALA A 96 -0.28 12.77 0.50
CA ALA A 96 0.92 13.61 0.59
C ALA A 96 1.95 13.07 1.60
N TYR A 97 1.53 12.71 2.81
CA TYR A 97 2.45 12.22 3.85
C TYR A 97 3.19 10.92 3.47
N LEU A 98 2.58 10.04 2.67
CA LEU A 98 3.26 8.84 2.15
C LEU A 98 4.15 9.17 0.96
N ARG A 99 3.70 10.10 0.10
CA ARG A 99 4.51 10.57 -1.02
C ARG A 99 5.80 11.23 -0.53
N ASP A 100 5.71 12.09 0.48
CA ASP A 100 6.84 12.82 1.06
C ASP A 100 7.83 11.87 1.74
N ALA A 101 7.37 10.75 2.28
CA ALA A 101 8.23 9.72 2.86
C ALA A 101 9.04 8.92 1.81
N LEU A 102 8.66 8.99 0.53
CA LEU A 102 9.38 8.37 -0.58
C LEU A 102 10.33 9.32 -1.32
N ALA A 103 10.32 10.61 -0.96
CA ALA A 103 11.06 11.68 -1.64
C ALA A 103 12.55 11.70 -1.27
#